data_AF-A0A0B8QJ66-F1
#
_entry.id   AF-A0A0B8QJ66-F1
#
_cell.length_a   1.000
_cell.length_b   1.000
_cell.length_c   1.000
_cell.angle_alpha   90.00
_cell.angle_beta   90.00
_cell.angle_gamma   90.00
#
_symmetry.space_group_name_H-M   'P 1'
#
loop_
_entity.id
_entity.type
_entity.pdbx_description
1 polymer ?
#
loop_
_entity_poly.entity_id
_entity_poly.type
_entity_poly.pdbx_seq_one_letter_code
_entity_poly.pdbx_strand_id
1 'polypeptide(L)' 'MLLKGVLASESVTRLDKIWLKTGTFGHQLSFYQRQGFRVERVVKNYFVENYPEPIFENGIQHQDMLLLELQIK' A
#
# COMPACT_ATOMS: atom_id res chain seq x y z
N MET A 1 -11.49 -12.72 -2.67
CA MET A 1 -10.64 -11.83 -1.85
C MET A 1 -10.70 -10.43 -2.45
N LEU A 2 -11.13 -9.42 -1.69
CA LEU A 2 -11.60 -8.10 -2.19
C LEU A 2 -10.73 -7.46 -3.28
N LEU A 3 -9.40 -7.43 -3.09
CA LEU A 3 -8.48 -6.81 -4.07
C LEU A 3 -8.57 -7.43 -5.47
N LYS A 4 -8.66 -8.76 -5.58
CA LYS A 4 -8.79 -9.41 -6.89
C LYS A 4 -10.09 -9.04 -7.60
N GLY A 5 -11.17 -8.86 -6.85
CA GLY A 5 -12.44 -8.39 -7.39
C GLY A 5 -12.35 -6.95 -7.90
N VAL A 6 -11.66 -6.08 -7.16
CA VAL A 6 -11.42 -4.68 -7.58
C VAL A 6 -10.55 -4.63 -8.84
N LEU A 7 -9.45 -5.38 -8.89
CA LEU A 7 -8.54 -5.42 -10.05
C LEU A 7 -9.20 -5.99 -11.31
N ALA A 8 -10.20 -6.87 -11.16
CA ALA A 8 -10.96 -7.44 -12.26
C ALA A 8 -12.13 -6.55 -12.73
N SER A 9 -12.43 -5.44 -12.05
CA SER A 9 -13.53 -4.56 -12.43
C SER A 9 -13.21 -3.78 -13.72
N GLU A 10 -14.22 -3.57 -14.58
CA GLU A 10 -14.04 -2.90 -15.87
C GLU A 10 -13.47 -1.48 -15.75
N SER A 11 -13.78 -0.77 -14.66
CA SER A 11 -13.24 0.56 -14.41
C SER A 11 -11.74 0.52 -14.19
N VAL A 12 -11.25 -0.51 -13.49
CA VAL A 12 -9.83 -0.67 -13.13
C VAL A 12 -9.01 -1.23 -14.28
N THR A 13 -9.54 -2.18 -15.04
CA THR A 13 -8.83 -2.77 -16.20
C THR A 13 -8.61 -1.78 -17.34
N ARG A 14 -9.32 -0.65 -17.35
CA ARG A 14 -9.13 0.46 -18.31
C ARG A 14 -8.06 1.46 -17.88
N LEU A 15 -7.58 1.40 -16.64
CA LEU A 15 -6.52 2.28 -16.15
C LEU A 15 -5.15 1.81 -16.65
N ASP A 16 -4.18 2.72 -16.69
CA ASP A 16 -2.79 2.36 -16.98
C ASP A 16 -2.08 1.85 -15.72
N LYS A 17 -2.39 2.45 -14.56
CA LYS A 17 -1.76 2.16 -13.28
C LYS A 17 -2.66 2.41 -12.09
N ILE A 18 -2.34 1.75 -10.99
CA ILE A 18 -3.00 1.89 -9.68
C ILE A 18 -1.96 2.15 -8.63
N TRP A 19 -2.26 3.09 -7.72
CA TRP A 19 -1.49 3.29 -6.51
C TRP A 19 -2.24 2.83 -5.27
N LEU A 20 -1.50 2.31 -4.30
CA LEU A 20 -2.00 2.07 -2.95
C LEU A 20 -0.98 2.54 -1.92
N LYS A 21 -1.46 2.86 -0.73
CA LYS A 21 -0.65 3.31 0.40
C LYS A 21 -0.73 2.28 1.52
N THR A 22 0.41 1.94 2.13
CA THR A 22 0.49 1.02 3.28
C THR A 22 1.62 1.43 4.22
N GLY A 23 1.65 0.87 5.43
CA GLY A 23 2.81 0.95 6.32
C GLY A 23 4.04 0.23 5.74
N THR A 24 5.22 0.48 6.32
CA THR A 24 6.51 -0.04 5.82
C THR A 24 6.78 -1.51 6.13
N PHE A 25 5.99 -2.12 7.00
CA PHE A 25 6.11 -3.52 7.40
C PHE A 25 4.74 -4.14 7.68
N GLY A 26 4.73 -5.43 8.01
CA GLY A 26 3.51 -6.20 8.29
C GLY A 26 3.04 -7.05 7.12
N HIS A 27 1.96 -7.80 7.35
CA HIS A 27 1.43 -8.79 6.40
C HIS A 27 0.96 -8.14 5.08
N GLN A 28 0.49 -6.89 5.16
CA GLN A 28 -0.04 -6.09 4.06
C GLN A 28 0.96 -5.96 2.91
N LEU A 29 2.22 -5.62 3.22
CA LEU A 29 3.27 -5.40 2.21
C LEU A 29 3.50 -6.67 1.38
N SER A 30 3.68 -7.81 2.07
CA SER A 30 3.86 -9.10 1.41
C SER A 30 2.65 -9.50 0.57
N PHE A 31 1.44 -9.17 1.04
CA PHE A 31 0.20 -9.45 0.33
C PHE A 31 0.12 -8.69 -0.99
N TYR A 32 0.36 -7.38 -0.98
CA TYR A 32 0.32 -6.55 -2.19
C TYR A 32 1.43 -6.90 -3.18
N GLN A 33 2.64 -7.17 -2.69
CA GLN A 33 3.75 -7.62 -3.54
C GLN A 33 3.41 -8.92 -4.28
N ARG A 34 2.74 -9.88 -3.63
CA ARG A 34 2.24 -11.10 -4.28
C ARG A 34 1.17 -10.85 -5.35
N GLN A 35 0.50 -9.70 -5.32
CA GLN A 35 -0.44 -9.28 -6.37
C GLN A 35 0.22 -8.41 -7.45
N GLY A 36 1.55 -8.26 -7.44
CA GLY A 36 2.30 -7.55 -8.47
C GLY A 36 2.65 -6.09 -8.15
N PHE A 37 2.18 -5.55 -7.02
CA PHE A 37 2.52 -4.19 -6.62
C PHE A 37 4.03 -4.05 -6.31
N ARG A 38 4.62 -2.94 -6.73
CA ARG A 38 6.03 -2.57 -6.48
C ARG A 38 6.12 -1.28 -5.69
N VAL A 39 7.17 -1.13 -4.89
CA VAL A 39 7.41 0.12 -4.14
C VAL A 39 7.82 1.20 -5.11
N GLU A 40 7.06 2.29 -5.15
CA GLU A 40 7.35 3.48 -5.96
C GLU A 40 8.00 4.58 -5.11
N ARG A 41 7.50 4.80 -3.89
CA ARG A 41 7.99 5.86 -3.01
C ARG A 41 7.86 5.49 -1.54
N VAL A 42 8.81 5.95 -0.73
CA VAL A 42 8.69 6.04 0.73
C VAL A 42 8.38 7.48 1.12
N VAL A 43 7.29 7.70 1.85
CA VAL A 43 6.96 9.00 2.46
C VAL A 43 7.37 8.92 3.92
N LYS A 44 8.46 9.62 4.26
CA LYS A 44 9.01 9.61 5.61
C LYS A 44 8.06 10.29 6.60
N ASN A 45 8.01 9.79 7.82
CA ASN A 45 7.25 10.33 8.94
C ASN A 45 5.74 10.51 8.72
N TYR A 46 5.17 9.97 7.64
CA TYR A 46 3.76 10.14 7.31
C TYR A 46 2.83 9.84 8.49
N PHE A 47 3.05 8.74 9.21
CA PHE A 47 2.17 8.37 10.32
C PHE A 47 2.38 9.25 11.55
N VAL A 48 3.60 9.72 11.80
CA VAL A 48 3.91 10.62 12.92
C VAL A 48 3.33 12.01 12.67
N GLU A 49 3.33 12.48 11.43
CA GLU A 49 2.86 13.81 11.06
C GLU A 49 1.32 13.89 10.91
N ASN A 50 0.67 12.77 10.56
CA ASN A 50 -0.76 12.77 10.21
C ASN A 50 -1.67 12.13 11.27
N TYR A 51 -1.12 11.44 12.28
CA TYR A 51 -1.90 10.82 13.35
C TYR A 51 -1.40 11.29 14.73
N PRO A 52 -2.30 11.75 15.61
CA PRO A 52 -1.90 12.25 16.93
C PRO A 52 -1.43 11.12 17.85
N GLU A 53 -1.99 9.92 17.71
CA GLU A 53 -1.61 8.74 18.49
C GLU A 53 -0.67 7.83 17.68
N PRO A 54 0.43 7.33 18.28
CA PRO A 54 1.39 6.49 17.59
C PRO A 54 0.79 5.12 17.24
N ILE A 55 0.97 4.70 15.99
CA ILE A 55 0.46 3.42 15.48
C ILE A 55 1.55 2.36 15.61
N PHE A 56 1.26 1.27 16.31
CA PHE A 56 2.19 0.14 16.50
C PHE A 56 1.65 -1.15 15.89
N GLU A 57 2.54 -1.93 15.29
CA GLU A 57 2.27 -3.31 14.86
C GLU A 57 3.45 -4.20 15.30
N ASN A 58 3.16 -5.28 16.02
CA ASN A 58 4.17 -6.18 16.62
C ASN A 58 5.24 -5.45 17.46
N GLY A 59 4.85 -4.39 18.17
CA GLY A 59 5.75 -3.59 19.00
C GLY A 59 6.65 -2.60 18.25
N ILE A 60 6.53 -2.52 16.91
CA ILE A 60 7.27 -1.56 16.08
C ILE A 60 6.31 -0.43 15.69
N GLN A 61 6.76 0.82 15.84
CA GLN A 61 5.97 1.98 15.44
C GLN A 61 6.01 2.16 13.92
N HIS A 62 4.84 2.31 13.29
CA HIS A 62 4.75 2.81 11.92
C HIS A 62 5.07 4.31 11.92
N GLN A 63 6.11 4.69 11.19
CA GLN A 63 6.50 6.10 11.02
C GLN A 63 6.34 6.51 9.56
N ASP A 64 6.89 5.70 8.66
CA ASP A 64 6.90 5.94 7.23
C ASP A 64 5.75 5.21 6.52
N MET A 65 5.32 5.76 5.37
CA MET A 65 4.34 5.14 4.49
C MET A 65 4.98 4.74 3.16
N LEU A 66 4.64 3.55 2.67
CA LEU A 66 4.96 3.12 1.31
C LEU A 66 3.82 3.47 0.35
N LEU A 67 4.17 4.11 -0.75
CA LEU A 67 3.34 4.16 -1.95
C LEU A 67 3.76 3.00 -2.85
N LEU A 68 2.84 2.09 -3.13
CA LEU A 68 3.04 1.01 -4.08
C LEU A 68 2.29 1.30 -5.37
N GLU A 69 2.82 0.82 -6.48
CA GLU A 69 2.26 0.93 -7.82
C GLU A 69 2.06 -0.45 -8.45
N LEU A 70 0.96 -0.61 -9.19
CA LEU A 70 0.72 -1.72 -10.10
C LEU A 70 0.40 -1.16 -11.49
N GLN A 71 1.16 -1.59 -12.50
CA GLN A 71 0.85 -1.35 -13.91
C GLN A 71 -0.21 -2.37 -14.36
N ILE A 72 -1.24 -1.90 -15.06
CA ILE A 72 -2.39 -2.72 -15.52
C ILE A 72 -2.27 -3.09 -17.00
N LYS A 73 -1.41 -2.40 -17.75
CA LYS A 73 -1.09 -2.66 -19.16
C LYS A 73 0.34 -3.15 -19.35
#